data_AF-A0AAD6XHF1-F1
#
_entry.id   AF-A0AAD6XHF1-F1
#
_cell.length_a   1.000
_cell.length_b   1.000
_cell.length_c   1.000
_cell.angle_alpha   90.00
_cell.angle_beta   90.00
_cell.angle_gamma   90.00
#
_symmetry.space_group_name_H-M   'P 1'
#
loop_
_entity.id
_entity.type
_entity.pdbx_description
1 polymer ?
#
loop_
_entity_poly.entity_id
_entity_poly.type
_entity_poly.pdbx_seq_one_letter_code
_entity_poly.pdbx_strand_id
1 'polypeptide(L)'
;MPPPSEAGPSSARTGKRKERTPPDEDAHPRKKANKNPPKSPEQQRKEARRDETRLTKKLGLTAAEKSLQIMWGIYKSTDVPKSPSPAQVAAFQRRFATADQWDEFVSTPTYDDADATAAISALRTSIQTRRRTPIINNILHVKEHHLTTIFSGILSAGLLEWRPDVIGGTPDSLYNRAHELVAIRTFQVVATAMAYRRLSPDLTKVKDVPLLTRLFRHYIYSVVKPKILKESLMAGSVVAHAQRTDSYKRRSALGKARTKKVLGDGWTERVCALTSESFCNSDNEYDPTDGFYIIKPKSVRSANATAWVRIVDQDRDVVAKSNGRVVERTRKIIANAQPSSITAHLPRRVPLDWFDPTEFNRLPAELRACYRDSGIALPAAHHWVAGRVPDKFKVMNDATFMRIYGAEVMALYQLPTDEEVEQMRENGTLNDDDEAEDDQEDDEDGPGSGEDMDQSDG
;
A
#
# COMPACT_ATOMS: atom_id res chain seq x y z
N MET A 1 -46.74 -47.26 21.82
CA MET A 1 -48.15 -47.49 21.41
C MET A 1 -49.01 -47.48 22.66
N PRO A 2 -50.25 -46.96 22.65
CA PRO A 2 -50.88 -45.97 21.74
C PRO A 2 -51.38 -44.69 22.51
N PRO A 3 -52.17 -43.76 21.91
CA PRO A 3 -52.38 -42.36 22.38
C PRO A 3 -53.75 -42.17 23.12
N PRO A 4 -54.46 -41.00 23.19
CA PRO A 4 -54.70 -39.88 22.23
C PRO A 4 -53.83 -38.62 22.56
N SER A 5 -53.90 -37.40 21.98
CA SER A 5 -54.87 -36.57 21.19
C SER A 5 -56.00 -35.88 22.01
N GLU A 6 -56.56 -34.71 21.69
CA GLU A 6 -56.41 -33.79 20.53
C GLU A 6 -56.97 -32.36 20.84
N ALA A 7 -56.95 -31.48 19.81
CA ALA A 7 -57.81 -30.29 19.61
C ALA A 7 -57.50 -28.93 20.33
N GLY A 8 -57.23 -27.91 19.51
CA GLY A 8 -57.51 -26.49 19.83
C GLY A 8 -58.96 -26.10 19.47
N PRO A 9 -59.34 -24.79 19.48
CA PRO A 9 -59.08 -24.00 18.26
C PRO A 9 -58.81 -22.49 18.47
N SER A 10 -58.57 -21.79 17.36
CA SER A 10 -58.34 -20.35 17.21
C SER A 10 -59.64 -19.53 17.07
N SER A 11 -59.65 -18.27 17.52
CA SER A 11 -60.46 -17.19 16.92
C SER A 11 -59.91 -15.79 17.26
N ALA A 12 -60.28 -14.78 16.47
CA ALA A 12 -59.70 -13.44 16.46
C ALA A 12 -60.76 -12.33 16.57
N ARG A 13 -60.33 -11.08 16.85
CA ARG A 13 -60.69 -9.79 16.17
C ARG A 13 -60.84 -8.58 17.10
N THR A 14 -60.33 -7.43 16.60
CA THR A 14 -60.78 -6.02 16.78
C THR A 14 -61.01 -5.47 18.22
N GLY A 15 -60.57 -4.27 18.60
CA GLY A 15 -60.11 -3.10 17.84
C GLY A 15 -61.09 -1.92 18.02
N LYS A 16 -60.64 -0.79 18.58
CA LYS A 16 -61.41 0.48 18.61
C LYS A 16 -60.51 1.71 18.60
N ARG A 17 -61.07 2.79 18.07
CA ARG A 17 -60.40 3.99 17.52
C ARG A 17 -61.07 5.25 18.08
N LYS A 18 -60.27 6.29 18.31
CA LYS A 18 -60.62 7.72 18.36
C LYS A 18 -59.33 8.48 18.03
N GLU A 19 -59.28 9.61 17.36
CA GLU A 19 -60.07 10.34 16.36
C GLU A 19 -59.19 11.58 16.03
N ARG A 20 -59.38 12.27 14.90
CA ARG A 20 -58.53 13.40 14.46
C ARG A 20 -59.39 14.63 14.19
N THR A 21 -58.84 15.84 14.44
CA THR A 21 -58.77 16.95 13.44
C THR A 21 -57.72 18.00 13.89
N PRO A 22 -57.22 18.89 12.99
CA PRO A 22 -55.91 19.55 13.10
C PRO A 22 -56.05 21.11 13.00
N PRO A 23 -55.10 21.89 12.46
CA PRO A 23 -53.62 21.78 12.43
C PRO A 23 -52.95 22.97 13.17
N ASP A 24 -51.62 22.98 13.23
CA ASP A 24 -50.88 24.26 13.13
C ASP A 24 -49.67 24.06 12.21
N GLU A 25 -49.34 25.08 11.41
CA GLU A 25 -48.29 25.02 10.41
C GLU A 25 -46.98 25.57 10.99
N ASP A 26 -45.96 24.72 11.12
CA ASP A 26 -44.60 25.25 11.13
C ASP A 26 -43.60 24.27 10.48
N ALA A 27 -42.80 24.82 9.58
CA ALA A 27 -41.99 24.03 8.67
C ALA A 27 -40.65 23.64 9.30
N HIS A 28 -40.43 22.35 9.53
CA HIS A 28 -39.09 21.80 9.80
C HIS A 28 -38.58 21.02 8.58
N PRO A 29 -37.45 21.45 7.97
CA PRO A 29 -36.92 20.78 6.79
C PRO A 29 -36.41 19.38 7.16
N ARG A 30 -37.01 18.35 6.54
CA ARG A 30 -36.55 16.97 6.67
C ARG A 30 -35.08 16.88 6.22
N LYS A 31 -34.21 16.39 7.11
CA LYS A 31 -32.83 16.00 6.79
C LYS A 31 -32.84 15.08 5.56
N LYS A 32 -32.36 15.57 4.42
CA LYS A 32 -32.07 14.71 3.26
C LYS A 32 -30.97 13.75 3.68
N ALA A 33 -31.20 12.44 3.50
CA ALA A 33 -30.15 11.46 3.73
C ALA A 33 -29.01 11.73 2.74
N ASN A 34 -27.80 11.95 3.26
CA ASN A 34 -26.61 12.18 2.45
C ASN A 34 -26.26 10.88 1.74
N LYS A 35 -26.75 10.71 0.51
CA LYS A 35 -26.28 9.66 -0.39
C LYS A 35 -25.00 10.18 -1.02
N ASN A 36 -23.86 9.61 -0.62
CA ASN A 36 -22.59 9.87 -1.28
C ASN A 36 -22.75 9.66 -2.81
N PRO A 37 -22.10 10.50 -3.64
CA PRO A 37 -22.21 10.38 -5.09
C PRO A 37 -21.73 8.99 -5.57
N PRO A 38 -22.22 8.50 -6.73
CA PRO A 38 -21.77 7.23 -7.28
C PRO A 38 -20.27 7.29 -7.58
N LYS A 39 -19.51 6.34 -7.03
CA LYS A 39 -18.06 6.22 -7.31
C LYS A 39 -17.80 6.16 -8.80
N SER A 40 -16.78 6.89 -9.28
CA SER A 40 -16.34 6.88 -10.68
C SER A 40 -16.03 5.45 -11.16
N PRO A 41 -16.25 5.12 -12.45
CA PRO A 41 -15.83 3.83 -13.02
C PRO A 41 -14.35 3.49 -12.78
N GLU A 42 -13.50 4.51 -12.65
CA GLU A 42 -12.09 4.31 -12.31
C GLU A 42 -11.89 3.97 -10.83
N GLN A 43 -12.60 4.65 -9.92
CA GLN A 43 -12.60 4.32 -8.49
C GLN A 43 -13.13 2.90 -8.25
N GLN A 44 -14.20 2.49 -8.96
CA GLN A 44 -14.72 1.12 -8.90
C GLN A 44 -13.69 0.08 -9.39
N ARG A 45 -12.93 0.39 -10.45
CA ARG A 45 -11.83 -0.46 -10.95
C ARG A 45 -10.63 -0.51 -9.99
N LYS A 46 -10.25 0.62 -9.36
CA LYS A 46 -9.21 0.70 -8.33
C LYS A 46 -9.61 -0.14 -7.10
N GLU A 47 -10.89 -0.08 -6.69
CA GLU A 47 -11.42 -0.81 -5.53
C GLU A 47 -11.53 -2.33 -5.79
N ALA A 48 -12.04 -2.77 -6.95
CA ALA A 48 -12.10 -4.18 -7.32
C ALA A 48 -10.71 -4.85 -7.36
N ARG A 49 -9.67 -4.13 -7.83
CA ARG A 49 -8.27 -4.59 -7.79
C ARG A 49 -7.75 -4.72 -6.35
N ARG A 50 -8.08 -3.76 -5.47
CA ARG A 50 -7.68 -3.81 -4.04
C ARG A 50 -8.31 -5.02 -3.34
N ASP A 51 -9.56 -5.35 -3.64
CA ASP A 51 -10.22 -6.52 -3.08
C ASP A 51 -9.64 -7.85 -3.58
N GLU A 52 -9.23 -7.96 -4.85
CA GLU A 52 -8.63 -9.19 -5.39
C GLU A 52 -7.18 -9.41 -4.92
N THR A 53 -6.38 -8.36 -4.73
CA THR A 53 -5.06 -8.47 -4.08
C THR A 53 -5.17 -8.82 -2.59
N ARG A 54 -6.17 -8.27 -1.88
CA ARG A 54 -6.51 -8.72 -0.52
C ARG A 54 -6.97 -10.17 -0.49
N LEU A 55 -7.61 -10.64 -1.56
CA LEU A 55 -8.08 -12.02 -1.68
C LEU A 55 -6.91 -13.03 -1.67
N THR A 56 -5.76 -12.75 -2.29
CA THR A 56 -4.64 -13.74 -2.32
C THR A 56 -4.07 -14.00 -0.92
N LYS A 57 -3.85 -12.95 -0.12
CA LYS A 57 -3.44 -13.05 1.29
C LYS A 57 -4.56 -13.65 2.17
N LYS A 58 -5.80 -13.18 2.04
CA LYS A 58 -6.96 -13.64 2.82
C LYS A 58 -7.35 -15.10 2.52
N LEU A 59 -7.06 -15.60 1.32
CA LEU A 59 -7.23 -17.01 0.97
C LEU A 59 -6.02 -17.87 1.34
N GLY A 60 -4.87 -17.32 1.73
CA GLY A 60 -3.66 -18.11 2.04
C GLY A 60 -2.91 -18.62 0.79
N LEU A 61 -3.05 -17.92 -0.33
CA LEU A 61 -2.47 -18.30 -1.64
C LEU A 61 -1.07 -17.72 -1.89
N THR A 62 -0.46 -17.06 -0.88
CA THR A 62 0.93 -16.58 -0.90
C THR A 62 1.92 -17.64 -1.39
N ALA A 63 1.69 -18.92 -1.07
CA ALA A 63 2.52 -20.04 -1.53
C ALA A 63 2.51 -20.23 -3.05
N ALA A 64 1.36 -20.02 -3.72
CA ALA A 64 1.25 -20.11 -5.18
C ALA A 64 2.01 -18.97 -5.85
N GLU A 65 1.87 -17.73 -5.35
CA GLU A 65 2.68 -16.60 -5.80
C GLU A 65 4.19 -16.87 -5.64
N LYS A 66 4.62 -17.53 -4.54
CA LYS A 66 6.03 -17.91 -4.37
C LYS A 66 6.47 -19.01 -5.33
N SER A 67 5.57 -19.93 -5.72
CA SER A 67 5.84 -20.89 -6.79
C SER A 67 6.10 -20.19 -8.12
N LEU A 68 5.25 -19.23 -8.51
CA LEU A 68 5.42 -18.42 -9.73
C LEU A 68 6.71 -17.57 -9.69
N GLN A 69 7.06 -17.00 -8.51
CA GLN A 69 8.32 -16.26 -8.33
C GLN A 69 9.56 -17.16 -8.49
N ILE A 70 9.51 -18.41 -8.02
CA ILE A 70 10.58 -19.40 -8.24
C ILE A 70 10.72 -19.72 -9.74
N MET A 71 9.61 -20.01 -10.41
CA MET A 71 9.59 -20.40 -11.83
C MET A 71 10.17 -19.30 -12.75
N TRP A 72 9.86 -18.03 -12.47
CA TRP A 72 10.35 -16.90 -13.29
C TRP A 72 11.73 -16.38 -12.90
N GLY A 73 12.24 -16.74 -11.72
CA GLY A 73 13.47 -16.18 -11.15
C GLY A 73 13.31 -14.76 -10.57
N ILE A 74 12.23 -14.49 -9.85
CA ILE A 74 11.95 -13.22 -9.17
C ILE A 74 12.41 -13.30 -7.71
N TYR A 75 13.37 -12.46 -7.31
CA TYR A 75 14.05 -12.54 -6.01
C TYR A 75 13.85 -11.30 -5.12
N LYS A 76 13.40 -10.19 -5.71
CA LYS A 76 12.95 -8.95 -5.05
C LYS A 76 11.72 -8.39 -5.78
N SER A 77 10.93 -7.56 -5.11
CA SER A 77 9.73 -6.92 -5.67
C SER A 77 10.01 -6.00 -6.88
N THR A 78 11.29 -5.62 -7.08
CA THR A 78 11.76 -4.81 -8.20
C THR A 78 12.56 -5.59 -9.26
N ASP A 79 12.56 -6.93 -9.22
CA ASP A 79 13.02 -7.71 -10.37
C ASP A 79 11.92 -7.67 -11.44
N VAL A 80 12.25 -7.21 -12.65
CA VAL A 80 11.32 -7.19 -13.78
C VAL A 80 11.47 -8.50 -14.55
N PRO A 81 10.40 -9.31 -14.71
CA PRO A 81 10.52 -10.61 -15.36
C PRO A 81 10.80 -10.47 -16.86
N LYS A 82 11.64 -11.36 -17.38
CA LYS A 82 11.94 -11.40 -18.82
C LYS A 82 10.74 -12.00 -19.58
N SER A 83 10.29 -11.28 -20.61
CA SER A 83 9.36 -11.82 -21.62
C SER A 83 10.08 -12.88 -22.48
N PRO A 84 9.36 -13.83 -23.08
CA PRO A 84 9.94 -14.78 -24.03
C PRO A 84 10.39 -14.06 -25.31
N SER A 85 11.39 -14.59 -26.00
CA SER A 85 11.74 -14.08 -27.33
C SER A 85 10.74 -14.58 -28.38
N PRO A 86 10.50 -13.84 -29.49
CA PRO A 86 9.66 -14.31 -30.58
C PRO A 86 10.10 -15.67 -31.14
N ALA A 87 11.41 -15.95 -31.13
CA ALA A 87 11.97 -17.23 -31.54
C ALA A 87 11.60 -18.37 -30.57
N GLN A 88 11.54 -18.13 -29.25
CA GLN A 88 11.08 -19.13 -28.27
C GLN A 88 9.60 -19.48 -28.48
N VAL A 89 8.74 -18.47 -28.66
CA VAL A 89 7.30 -18.68 -28.92
C VAL A 89 7.09 -19.43 -30.24
N ALA A 90 7.76 -19.01 -31.32
CA ALA A 90 7.67 -19.65 -32.62
C ALA A 90 8.24 -21.08 -32.64
N ALA A 91 9.28 -21.38 -31.86
CA ALA A 91 9.82 -22.74 -31.73
C ALA A 91 8.83 -23.68 -31.04
N PHE A 92 8.14 -23.21 -29.98
CA PHE A 92 7.08 -23.97 -29.33
C PHE A 92 5.89 -24.22 -30.28
N GLN A 93 5.41 -23.17 -30.95
CA GLN A 93 4.29 -23.27 -31.91
C GLN A 93 4.60 -24.17 -33.12
N ARG A 94 5.87 -24.25 -33.54
CA ARG A 94 6.31 -25.20 -34.59
C ARG A 94 6.33 -26.64 -34.10
N ARG A 95 6.58 -26.87 -32.80
CA ARG A 95 6.59 -28.19 -32.18
C ARG A 95 5.16 -28.68 -31.85
N PHE A 96 4.28 -27.77 -31.47
CA PHE A 96 2.90 -28.06 -31.07
C PHE A 96 1.93 -27.12 -31.81
N ALA A 97 1.33 -27.62 -32.89
CA ALA A 97 0.35 -26.88 -33.67
C ALA A 97 -1.07 -26.97 -33.07
N THR A 98 -1.37 -28.06 -32.34
CA THR A 98 -2.65 -28.29 -31.67
C THR A 98 -2.47 -28.67 -30.19
N ALA A 99 -3.55 -28.58 -29.41
CA ALA A 99 -3.57 -29.03 -28.01
C ALA A 99 -3.32 -30.55 -27.90
N ASP A 100 -3.94 -31.35 -28.77
CA ASP A 100 -3.81 -32.82 -28.76
C ASP A 100 -2.35 -33.28 -28.90
N GLN A 101 -1.57 -32.64 -29.79
CA GLN A 101 -0.13 -32.91 -29.96
C GLN A 101 0.69 -32.59 -28.71
N TRP A 102 0.27 -31.57 -27.95
CA TRP A 102 0.91 -31.18 -26.71
C TRP A 102 0.51 -32.11 -25.55
N ASP A 103 -0.76 -32.49 -25.45
CA ASP A 103 -1.24 -33.44 -24.45
C ASP A 103 -0.66 -34.85 -24.65
N GLU A 104 -0.50 -35.31 -25.90
CA GLU A 104 0.23 -36.55 -26.23
C GLU A 104 1.69 -36.46 -25.76
N PHE A 105 2.40 -35.38 -26.10
CA PHE A 105 3.79 -35.17 -25.68
C PHE A 105 3.95 -35.13 -24.16
N VAL A 106 3.06 -34.43 -23.45
CA VAL A 106 3.08 -34.33 -21.97
C VAL A 106 2.74 -35.67 -21.31
N SER A 107 2.03 -36.56 -22.00
CA SER A 107 1.73 -37.92 -21.52
C SER A 107 2.94 -38.86 -21.59
N THR A 108 3.96 -38.52 -22.39
CA THR A 108 5.23 -39.26 -22.50
C THR A 108 6.42 -38.33 -22.23
N PRO A 109 6.67 -37.90 -20.98
CA PRO A 109 7.77 -36.98 -20.68
C PRO A 109 9.15 -37.61 -20.94
N THR A 110 9.99 -36.93 -21.73
CA THR A 110 11.32 -37.41 -22.17
C THR A 110 12.48 -36.48 -21.79
N TYR A 111 12.35 -35.69 -20.71
CA TYR A 111 13.38 -34.72 -20.30
C TYR A 111 14.45 -35.37 -19.42
N ASP A 112 15.65 -34.77 -19.38
CA ASP A 112 16.76 -35.19 -18.54
C ASP A 112 16.76 -34.42 -17.20
N ASP A 113 17.00 -35.12 -16.08
CA ASP A 113 17.16 -34.50 -14.77
C ASP A 113 18.43 -33.62 -14.69
N ALA A 114 19.38 -33.79 -15.62
CA ALA A 114 20.55 -32.91 -15.76
C ALA A 114 20.15 -31.46 -16.07
N ASP A 115 19.17 -31.24 -16.97
CA ASP A 115 18.69 -29.89 -17.33
C ASP A 115 17.97 -29.22 -16.14
N ALA A 116 17.15 -29.99 -15.40
CA ALA A 116 16.52 -29.51 -14.18
C ALA A 116 17.56 -29.15 -13.10
N THR A 117 18.61 -29.96 -12.97
CA THR A 117 19.73 -29.72 -12.04
C THR A 117 20.52 -28.47 -12.42
N ALA A 118 20.74 -28.22 -13.71
CA ALA A 118 21.35 -27.00 -14.21
C ALA A 118 20.50 -25.74 -13.89
N ALA A 119 19.18 -25.82 -14.08
CA ALA A 119 18.26 -24.73 -13.73
C ALA A 119 18.26 -24.43 -12.21
N ILE A 120 18.26 -25.46 -11.35
CA ILE A 120 18.37 -25.31 -9.89
C ILE A 120 19.71 -24.67 -9.50
N SER A 121 20.79 -25.11 -10.13
CA SER A 121 22.14 -24.57 -9.89
C SER A 121 22.19 -23.07 -10.24
N ALA A 122 21.67 -22.69 -11.42
CA ALA A 122 21.57 -21.29 -11.83
C ALA A 122 20.72 -20.45 -10.86
N LEU A 123 19.56 -20.97 -10.43
CA LEU A 123 18.72 -20.36 -9.40
C LEU A 123 19.50 -20.11 -8.10
N ARG A 124 20.16 -21.14 -7.55
CA ARG A 124 20.92 -21.06 -6.29
C ARG A 124 22.09 -20.09 -6.39
N THR A 125 22.88 -20.14 -7.46
CA THR A 125 23.97 -19.18 -7.72
C THR A 125 23.45 -17.75 -7.78
N SER A 126 22.32 -17.51 -8.47
CA SER A 126 21.77 -16.17 -8.66
C SER A 126 21.30 -15.48 -7.36
N ILE A 127 21.02 -16.25 -6.29
CA ILE A 127 20.58 -15.76 -4.98
C ILE A 127 21.66 -15.86 -3.88
N GLN A 128 22.79 -16.51 -4.16
CA GLN A 128 23.84 -16.76 -3.14
C GLN A 128 24.48 -15.47 -2.62
N THR A 129 24.82 -14.55 -3.52
CA THR A 129 25.48 -13.27 -3.22
C THR A 129 24.50 -12.12 -2.94
N ARG A 130 23.19 -12.35 -3.05
CA ARG A 130 22.17 -11.31 -2.85
C ARG A 130 21.88 -11.08 -1.36
N ARG A 131 21.64 -9.82 -1.00
CA ARG A 131 21.05 -9.45 0.31
C ARG A 131 19.79 -10.28 0.55
N ARG A 132 19.70 -10.92 1.72
CA ARG A 132 18.52 -11.71 2.11
C ARG A 132 17.27 -10.84 2.15
N THR A 133 16.34 -11.10 1.24
CA THR A 133 14.95 -10.60 1.27
C THR A 133 14.03 -11.72 1.76
N PRO A 134 12.82 -11.43 2.25
CA PRO A 134 11.87 -12.50 2.60
C PRO A 134 11.46 -13.37 1.39
N ILE A 135 11.52 -12.84 0.15
CA ILE A 135 11.37 -13.65 -1.08
C ILE A 135 12.52 -14.66 -1.19
N ILE A 136 13.78 -14.21 -1.16
CA ILE A 136 14.96 -15.08 -1.18
C ILE A 136 14.93 -16.10 -0.05
N ASN A 137 14.58 -15.67 1.18
CA ASN A 137 14.48 -16.58 2.32
C ASN A 137 13.44 -17.67 2.07
N ASN A 138 12.26 -17.35 1.54
CA ASN A 138 11.24 -18.36 1.21
C ASN A 138 11.73 -19.33 0.13
N ILE A 139 12.41 -18.84 -0.91
CA ILE A 139 13.01 -19.68 -1.96
C ILE A 139 14.06 -20.64 -1.38
N LEU A 140 14.92 -20.15 -0.48
CA LEU A 140 15.99 -20.95 0.12
C LEU A 140 15.47 -22.15 0.92
N HIS A 141 14.31 -22.01 1.58
CA HIS A 141 13.66 -23.07 2.36
C HIS A 141 12.98 -24.15 1.49
N VAL A 142 12.70 -23.89 0.21
CA VAL A 142 12.22 -24.93 -0.70
C VAL A 142 13.37 -25.91 -0.92
N LYS A 143 13.17 -27.16 -0.48
CA LYS A 143 14.17 -28.23 -0.63
C LYS A 143 14.41 -28.56 -2.11
N GLU A 144 15.61 -29.04 -2.40
CA GLU A 144 16.07 -29.32 -3.77
C GLU A 144 15.12 -30.22 -4.57
N HIS A 145 14.69 -31.35 -4.03
CA HIS A 145 13.73 -32.25 -4.72
C HIS A 145 12.39 -31.57 -5.11
N HIS A 146 11.92 -30.58 -4.33
CA HIS A 146 10.74 -29.80 -4.71
C HIS A 146 11.03 -28.82 -5.86
N LEU A 147 12.26 -28.26 -5.92
CA LEU A 147 12.69 -27.47 -7.07
C LEU A 147 12.86 -28.36 -8.31
N THR A 148 13.37 -29.59 -8.15
CA THR A 148 13.39 -30.59 -9.23
C THR A 148 11.98 -30.80 -9.76
N THR A 149 10.98 -31.08 -8.91
CA THR A 149 9.57 -31.18 -9.35
C THR A 149 9.08 -29.96 -10.16
N ILE A 150 9.49 -28.74 -9.80
CA ILE A 150 9.11 -27.52 -10.53
C ILE A 150 9.81 -27.47 -11.90
N PHE A 151 11.14 -27.55 -11.95
CA PHE A 151 11.90 -27.38 -13.19
C PHE A 151 11.76 -28.56 -14.15
N SER A 152 11.79 -29.79 -13.63
CA SER A 152 11.45 -31.00 -14.40
C SER A 152 10.03 -30.92 -14.97
N GLY A 153 9.06 -30.37 -14.22
CA GLY A 153 7.71 -30.12 -14.72
C GLY A 153 7.66 -29.14 -15.88
N ILE A 154 8.40 -28.02 -15.80
CA ILE A 154 8.51 -27.03 -16.90
C ILE A 154 9.06 -27.69 -18.17
N LEU A 155 10.15 -28.47 -18.04
CA LEU A 155 10.76 -29.21 -19.15
C LEU A 155 9.81 -30.29 -19.73
N SER A 156 9.06 -30.98 -18.86
CA SER A 156 8.00 -31.94 -19.25
C SER A 156 6.95 -31.31 -20.15
N ALA A 157 6.61 -30.03 -19.94
CA ALA A 157 5.64 -29.30 -20.74
C ALA A 157 6.18 -28.83 -22.10
N GLY A 158 7.42 -29.18 -22.46
CA GLY A 158 8.08 -28.75 -23.69
C GLY A 158 8.56 -27.29 -23.64
N LEU A 159 8.62 -26.71 -22.43
CA LEU A 159 9.07 -25.34 -22.19
C LEU A 159 10.55 -25.36 -21.75
N LEU A 160 11.41 -24.62 -22.46
CA LEU A 160 12.83 -24.49 -22.09
C LEU A 160 13.02 -23.65 -20.82
N GLU A 161 12.18 -22.64 -20.64
CA GLU A 161 12.15 -21.72 -19.50
C GLU A 161 10.70 -21.35 -19.24
N TRP A 162 10.32 -21.08 -17.99
CA TRP A 162 8.99 -20.58 -17.67
C TRP A 162 8.95 -19.05 -17.86
N ARG A 163 8.48 -18.62 -19.04
CA ARG A 163 8.32 -17.22 -19.47
C ARG A 163 7.04 -17.06 -20.31
N PRO A 164 5.86 -16.92 -19.67
CA PRO A 164 4.62 -16.72 -20.42
C PRO A 164 4.69 -15.45 -21.29
N ASP A 165 4.02 -15.46 -22.43
CA ASP A 165 3.93 -14.31 -23.33
C ASP A 165 2.82 -13.36 -22.85
N VAL A 166 3.24 -12.33 -22.13
CA VAL A 166 2.35 -11.36 -21.47
C VAL A 166 2.01 -10.17 -22.38
N ILE A 167 2.84 -9.89 -23.38
CA ILE A 167 2.76 -8.68 -24.22
C ILE A 167 2.18 -8.98 -25.60
N GLY A 168 2.79 -9.94 -26.33
CA GLY A 168 2.46 -10.22 -27.74
C GLY A 168 1.37 -11.28 -27.91
N GLY A 169 1.27 -12.21 -26.97
CA GLY A 169 0.38 -13.36 -27.03
C GLY A 169 -1.02 -13.10 -26.47
N THR A 170 -2.01 -13.86 -26.98
CA THR A 170 -3.31 -13.95 -26.32
C THR A 170 -3.20 -14.78 -25.03
N PRO A 171 -3.97 -14.45 -23.96
CA PRO A 171 -3.96 -15.23 -22.72
C PRO A 171 -4.32 -16.71 -22.90
N ASP A 172 -5.11 -17.03 -23.92
CA ASP A 172 -5.58 -18.38 -24.22
C ASP A 172 -4.80 -19.07 -25.36
N SER A 173 -3.67 -18.50 -25.80
CA SER A 173 -2.74 -19.19 -26.70
C SER A 173 -2.21 -20.49 -26.06
N LEU A 174 -1.96 -21.52 -26.88
CA LEU A 174 -1.44 -22.81 -26.41
C LEU A 174 -0.15 -22.67 -25.57
N TYR A 175 0.72 -21.73 -25.96
CA TYR A 175 1.94 -21.37 -25.22
C TYR A 175 1.64 -20.88 -23.80
N ASN A 176 0.69 -19.95 -23.63
CA ASN A 176 0.30 -19.44 -22.33
C ASN A 176 -0.50 -20.45 -21.51
N ARG A 177 -1.32 -21.28 -22.15
CA ARG A 177 -2.02 -22.40 -21.48
C ARG A 177 -1.06 -23.48 -20.97
N ALA A 178 0.01 -23.79 -21.70
CA ALA A 178 1.08 -24.67 -21.19
C ALA A 178 1.74 -24.09 -19.93
N HIS A 179 2.04 -22.79 -19.91
CA HIS A 179 2.58 -22.10 -18.72
C HIS A 179 1.62 -22.10 -17.52
N GLU A 180 0.32 -21.89 -17.76
CA GLU A 180 -0.76 -21.93 -16.76
C GLU A 180 -0.90 -23.33 -16.15
N LEU A 181 -1.04 -24.35 -17.00
CA LEU A 181 -1.21 -25.73 -16.57
C LEU A 181 0.02 -26.27 -15.82
N VAL A 182 1.23 -26.00 -16.31
CA VAL A 182 2.45 -26.49 -15.64
C VAL A 182 2.66 -25.84 -14.28
N ALA A 183 2.38 -24.53 -14.16
CA ALA A 183 2.51 -23.81 -12.90
C ALA A 183 1.49 -24.30 -11.87
N ILE A 184 0.23 -24.54 -12.26
CA ILE A 184 -0.81 -25.07 -11.39
C ILE A 184 -0.46 -26.49 -10.94
N ARG A 185 -0.15 -27.41 -11.87
CA ARG A 185 0.17 -28.81 -11.55
C ARG A 185 1.37 -28.94 -10.61
N THR A 186 2.48 -28.26 -10.93
CA THR A 186 3.70 -28.31 -10.09
C THR A 186 3.47 -27.66 -8.72
N PHE A 187 2.77 -26.53 -8.64
CA PHE A 187 2.37 -25.94 -7.36
C PHE A 187 1.54 -26.91 -6.52
N GLN A 188 0.55 -27.59 -7.11
CA GLN A 188 -0.30 -28.55 -6.40
C GLN A 188 0.50 -29.70 -5.79
N VAL A 189 1.41 -30.31 -6.55
CA VAL A 189 2.29 -31.39 -6.06
C VAL A 189 3.19 -30.88 -4.93
N VAL A 190 3.87 -29.75 -5.15
CA VAL A 190 4.87 -29.20 -4.22
C VAL A 190 4.24 -28.65 -2.94
N ALA A 191 3.06 -28.03 -3.01
CA ALA A 191 2.31 -27.59 -1.84
C ALA A 191 1.75 -28.77 -1.04
N THR A 192 1.22 -29.80 -1.70
CA THR A 192 0.74 -31.03 -1.04
C THR A 192 1.88 -31.79 -0.37
N ALA A 193 3.08 -31.77 -0.97
CA ALA A 193 4.33 -32.27 -0.36
C ALA A 193 4.89 -31.38 0.77
N MET A 194 4.13 -30.37 1.22
CA MET A 194 4.44 -29.47 2.34
C MET A 194 5.71 -28.63 2.17
N ALA A 195 6.17 -28.39 0.93
CA ALA A 195 7.35 -27.56 0.65
C ALA A 195 7.20 -26.13 1.17
N TYR A 196 5.97 -25.60 1.12
CA TYR A 196 5.63 -24.24 1.54
C TYR A 196 5.11 -24.16 2.98
N ARG A 197 5.41 -25.13 3.86
CA ARG A 197 4.87 -25.22 5.25
C ARG A 197 4.95 -23.90 6.03
N ARG A 198 6.03 -23.12 5.89
CA ARG A 198 6.20 -21.81 6.56
C ARG A 198 5.20 -20.72 6.12
N LEU A 199 4.58 -20.89 4.95
CA LEU A 199 3.55 -20.01 4.41
C LEU A 199 2.13 -20.48 4.76
N SER A 200 2.00 -21.60 5.48
CA SER A 200 0.73 -22.21 5.90
C SER A 200 -0.35 -22.25 4.80
N PRO A 201 -0.05 -22.85 3.62
CA PRO A 201 -1.01 -22.90 2.52
C PRO A 201 -2.26 -23.69 2.91
N ASP A 202 -3.43 -23.15 2.57
CA ASP A 202 -4.69 -23.88 2.74
C ASP A 202 -4.80 -24.99 1.69
N LEU A 203 -4.55 -26.23 2.12
CA LEU A 203 -4.57 -27.42 1.26
C LEU A 203 -5.94 -27.72 0.63
N THR A 204 -7.03 -27.14 1.15
CA THR A 204 -8.35 -27.25 0.50
C THR A 204 -8.36 -26.44 -0.80
N LYS A 205 -7.83 -25.21 -0.76
CA LYS A 205 -7.72 -24.29 -1.89
C LYS A 205 -6.62 -24.66 -2.86
N VAL A 206 -5.57 -25.35 -2.41
CA VAL A 206 -4.56 -25.94 -3.32
C VAL A 206 -5.22 -26.89 -4.33
N LYS A 207 -6.31 -27.58 -3.98
CA LYS A 207 -7.00 -28.50 -4.90
C LYS A 207 -8.02 -27.81 -5.82
N ASP A 208 -8.35 -26.54 -5.59
CA ASP A 208 -9.31 -25.77 -6.38
C ASP A 208 -8.63 -25.22 -7.66
N VAL A 209 -8.67 -26.01 -8.73
CA VAL A 209 -8.08 -25.64 -10.03
C VAL A 209 -8.69 -24.34 -10.59
N PRO A 210 -10.02 -24.13 -10.63
CA PRO A 210 -10.61 -22.84 -11.06
C PRO A 210 -10.09 -21.62 -10.29
N LEU A 211 -9.93 -21.74 -8.96
CA LEU A 211 -9.34 -20.68 -8.14
C LEU A 211 -7.86 -20.43 -8.49
N LEU A 212 -7.07 -21.49 -8.67
CA LEU A 212 -5.65 -21.36 -9.06
C LEU A 212 -5.49 -20.78 -10.48
N THR A 213 -6.36 -21.13 -11.44
CA THR A 213 -6.40 -20.50 -12.77
C THR A 213 -6.70 -19.01 -12.68
N ARG A 214 -7.67 -18.60 -11.86
CA ARG A 214 -7.97 -17.18 -11.62
C ARG A 214 -6.78 -16.45 -11.00
N LEU A 215 -6.20 -17.02 -9.94
CA LEU A 215 -5.02 -16.46 -9.26
C LEU A 215 -3.85 -16.28 -10.22
N PHE A 216 -3.57 -17.31 -11.02
CA PHE A 216 -2.54 -17.28 -12.06
C PHE A 216 -2.76 -16.11 -13.01
N ARG A 217 -3.94 -16.03 -13.63
CA ARG A 217 -4.29 -14.97 -14.58
C ARG A 217 -4.20 -13.59 -13.95
N HIS A 218 -4.68 -13.41 -12.72
CA HIS A 218 -4.53 -12.17 -11.97
C HIS A 218 -3.04 -11.81 -11.77
N TYR A 219 -2.22 -12.75 -11.31
CA TYR A 219 -0.79 -12.50 -11.09
C TYR A 219 -0.06 -12.13 -12.39
N ILE A 220 -0.27 -12.88 -13.48
CA ILE A 220 0.37 -12.59 -14.76
C ILE A 220 -0.12 -11.26 -15.36
N TYR A 221 -1.43 -11.06 -15.49
CA TYR A 221 -1.99 -9.97 -16.30
C TYR A 221 -2.35 -8.71 -15.52
N SER A 222 -2.59 -8.78 -14.21
CA SER A 222 -2.86 -7.61 -13.36
C SER A 222 -1.65 -7.16 -12.54
N VAL A 223 -0.76 -8.08 -12.11
CA VAL A 223 0.42 -7.72 -11.29
C VAL A 223 1.70 -7.61 -12.12
N VAL A 224 2.02 -8.61 -12.96
CA VAL A 224 3.28 -8.64 -13.70
C VAL A 224 3.22 -7.81 -14.99
N LYS A 225 2.14 -7.90 -15.79
CA LYS A 225 2.00 -7.14 -17.05
C LYS A 225 2.26 -5.64 -16.89
N PRO A 226 1.69 -4.93 -15.90
CA PRO A 226 1.96 -3.50 -15.74
C PRO A 226 3.43 -3.23 -15.38
N LYS A 227 4.06 -4.07 -14.55
CA LYS A 227 5.48 -3.93 -14.17
C LYS A 227 6.39 -4.07 -15.40
N ILE A 228 6.13 -5.04 -16.28
CA ILE A 228 6.90 -5.20 -17.53
C ILE A 228 6.66 -4.02 -18.49
N LEU A 229 5.41 -3.59 -18.69
CA LEU A 229 5.10 -2.46 -19.57
C LEU A 229 5.74 -1.15 -19.10
N LYS A 230 5.66 -0.85 -17.79
CA LYS A 230 6.27 0.33 -17.15
C LYS A 230 7.78 0.37 -17.38
N GLU A 231 8.47 -0.75 -17.15
CA GLU A 231 9.91 -0.87 -17.39
C GLU A 231 10.28 -0.78 -18.89
N SER A 232 9.43 -1.32 -19.79
CA SER A 232 9.67 -1.25 -21.24
C SER A 232 9.51 0.17 -21.81
N LEU A 233 8.65 0.99 -21.20
CA LEU A 233 8.47 2.40 -21.57
C LEU A 233 9.58 3.28 -20.99
N MET A 234 10.01 3.01 -19.76
CA MET A 234 11.07 3.73 -19.08
C MET A 234 11.88 2.77 -18.20
N ALA A 235 13.10 2.46 -18.63
CA ALA A 235 14.02 1.61 -17.87
C ALA A 235 14.32 2.20 -16.48
N GLY A 236 14.36 1.35 -15.46
CA GLY A 236 14.52 1.74 -14.05
C GLY A 236 13.25 2.27 -13.38
N SER A 237 12.14 2.44 -14.09
CA SER A 237 10.90 3.03 -13.53
C SER A 237 10.26 2.15 -12.45
N VAL A 238 10.39 0.82 -12.52
CA VAL A 238 9.91 -0.09 -11.46
C VAL A 238 10.72 0.10 -10.17
N VAL A 239 12.04 0.26 -10.28
CA VAL A 239 12.93 0.54 -9.14
C VAL A 239 12.64 1.92 -8.55
N ALA A 240 12.54 2.95 -9.39
CA ALA A 240 12.27 4.32 -8.96
C ALA A 240 10.89 4.45 -8.27
N HIS A 241 9.86 3.77 -8.78
CA HIS A 241 8.55 3.72 -8.14
C HIS A 241 8.62 3.03 -6.77
N ALA A 242 9.25 1.86 -6.65
CA ALA A 242 9.38 1.18 -5.36
C ALA A 242 10.15 2.03 -4.32
N GLN A 243 11.22 2.72 -4.73
CA GLN A 243 11.95 3.67 -3.86
C GLN A 243 11.07 4.84 -3.40
N ARG A 244 10.16 5.32 -4.26
CA ARG A 244 9.16 6.33 -3.91
C ARG A 244 8.18 5.79 -2.87
N THR A 245 7.61 4.62 -3.12
CA THR A 245 6.65 3.95 -2.23
C THR A 245 7.26 3.63 -0.86
N ASP A 246 8.49 3.12 -0.80
CA ASP A 246 9.22 2.89 0.46
C ASP A 246 9.49 4.19 1.23
N SER A 247 9.74 5.29 0.54
CA SER A 247 9.94 6.60 1.15
C SER A 247 8.62 7.16 1.68
N TYR A 248 7.50 6.99 0.96
CA TYR A 248 6.15 7.34 1.43
C TYR A 248 5.75 6.53 2.67
N LYS A 249 5.90 5.20 2.63
CA LYS A 249 5.59 4.30 3.76
C LYS A 249 6.39 4.67 5.02
N ARG A 250 7.69 5.00 4.88
CA ARG A 250 8.53 5.50 5.99
C ARG A 250 8.09 6.85 6.56
N ARG A 251 7.57 7.76 5.72
CA ARG A 251 7.02 9.06 6.16
C ARG A 251 5.70 8.88 6.90
N SER A 252 4.79 8.07 6.35
CA SER A 252 3.51 7.72 6.99
C SER A 252 3.73 7.05 8.37
N ALA A 253 4.65 6.08 8.46
CA ALA A 253 5.00 5.43 9.72
C ALA A 253 5.58 6.41 10.75
N LEU A 254 6.45 7.34 10.33
CA LEU A 254 7.01 8.37 11.21
C LEU A 254 5.94 9.38 11.66
N GLY A 255 5.04 9.80 10.77
CA GLY A 255 3.91 10.66 11.10
C GLY A 255 3.00 10.03 12.16
N LYS A 256 2.58 8.77 11.95
CA LYS A 256 1.83 7.98 12.93
C LYS A 256 2.55 7.88 14.28
N ALA A 257 3.86 7.64 14.29
CA ALA A 257 4.65 7.55 15.52
C ALA A 257 4.76 8.89 16.27
N ARG A 258 4.90 10.01 15.53
CA ARG A 258 4.89 11.38 16.09
C ARG A 258 3.52 11.75 16.63
N THR A 259 2.46 11.56 15.85
CA THR A 259 1.08 11.79 16.27
C THR A 259 0.73 11.01 17.53
N LYS A 260 1.13 9.73 17.62
CA LYS A 260 0.93 8.91 18.83
C LYS A 260 1.65 9.48 20.07
N LYS A 261 2.88 10.00 19.93
CA LYS A 261 3.59 10.67 21.03
C LYS A 261 2.88 11.96 21.43
N VAL A 262 2.59 12.84 20.47
CA VAL A 262 1.96 14.15 20.71
C VAL A 262 0.60 13.97 21.42
N LEU A 263 -0.23 13.02 20.98
CA LEU A 263 -1.49 12.68 21.64
C LEU A 263 -1.26 12.09 23.05
N GLY A 264 -0.27 11.21 23.22
CA GLY A 264 0.09 10.62 24.51
C GLY A 264 0.64 11.63 25.53
N ASP A 265 1.23 12.73 25.08
CA ASP A 265 1.69 13.85 25.91
C ASP A 265 0.56 14.85 26.28
N GLY A 266 -0.68 14.57 25.84
CA GLY A 266 -1.86 15.37 26.14
C GLY A 266 -2.10 16.58 25.24
N TRP A 267 -1.45 16.66 24.07
CA TRP A 267 -1.72 17.73 23.10
C TRP A 267 -3.04 17.52 22.34
N THR A 268 -3.65 18.61 21.88
CA THR A 268 -4.90 18.58 21.11
C THR A 268 -4.68 18.07 19.68
N GLU A 269 -5.75 17.57 19.05
CA GLU A 269 -5.75 17.09 17.66
C GLU A 269 -5.23 18.15 16.66
N ARG A 270 -5.54 19.42 16.92
CA ARG A 270 -4.99 20.60 16.24
C ARG A 270 -3.47 20.58 16.14
N VAL A 271 -2.77 20.20 17.21
CA VAL A 271 -1.30 20.10 17.27
C VAL A 271 -0.79 18.78 16.68
N CYS A 272 -1.54 17.68 16.83
CA CYS A 272 -1.26 16.41 16.15
C CYS A 272 -1.20 16.56 14.62
N ALA A 273 -2.09 17.39 14.05
CA ALA A 273 -2.24 17.60 12.61
C ALA A 273 -0.95 18.12 11.91
N LEU A 274 -0.04 18.77 12.64
CA LEU A 274 1.29 19.17 12.12
C LEU A 274 2.19 17.98 11.71
N THR A 275 1.82 16.76 12.11
CA THR A 275 2.62 15.54 11.91
C THR A 275 1.85 14.35 11.36
N SER A 276 0.52 14.41 11.29
CA SER A 276 -0.34 13.27 10.94
C SER A 276 -0.21 12.84 9.48
N GLU A 277 -0.17 13.81 8.55
CA GLU A 277 -0.10 13.54 7.13
C GLU A 277 1.30 13.08 6.70
N SER A 278 1.36 12.11 5.78
CA SER A 278 2.60 11.61 5.19
C SER A 278 3.45 12.76 4.60
N PHE A 279 2.82 13.74 3.97
CA PHE A 279 3.48 14.93 3.40
C PHE A 279 3.97 15.95 4.46
N CYS A 280 3.54 15.90 5.72
CA CYS A 280 4.16 16.70 6.79
C CYS A 280 5.62 16.29 7.07
N ASN A 281 5.96 15.06 6.75
CA ASN A 281 7.15 14.36 7.22
C ASN A 281 8.16 14.15 6.07
N SER A 282 9.41 14.60 6.23
CA SER A 282 10.52 14.38 5.28
C SER A 282 11.72 13.67 5.89
N ASP A 283 11.68 13.42 7.20
CA ASP A 283 12.88 13.18 8.03
C ASP A 283 13.38 11.71 8.03
N ASN A 284 13.03 10.91 7.02
CA ASN A 284 13.19 9.44 7.07
C ASN A 284 13.67 8.82 5.75
N GLU A 285 14.40 9.59 4.92
CA GLU A 285 15.02 9.09 3.69
C GLU A 285 16.38 8.44 4.00
N TYR A 286 16.75 7.41 3.26
CA TYR A 286 17.92 6.57 3.55
C TYR A 286 18.99 6.86 2.52
N ASP A 287 20.20 7.19 2.97
CA ASP A 287 21.33 7.32 2.07
C ASP A 287 22.08 5.98 1.98
N PRO A 288 22.14 5.34 0.80
CA PRO A 288 22.89 4.11 0.62
C PRO A 288 24.41 4.34 0.61
N THR A 289 24.88 5.57 0.41
CA THR A 289 26.31 5.94 0.37
C THR A 289 26.87 6.01 1.78
N ASP A 290 26.23 6.79 2.65
CA ASP A 290 26.71 7.03 4.01
C ASP A 290 26.10 6.08 5.06
N GLY A 291 25.13 5.25 4.66
CA GLY A 291 24.54 4.20 5.49
C GLY A 291 23.60 4.69 6.62
N PHE A 292 23.26 5.98 6.66
CA PHE A 292 22.36 6.56 7.66
C PHE A 292 21.11 7.22 7.05
N TYR A 293 20.19 7.67 7.91
CA TYR A 293 18.97 8.34 7.48
C TYR A 293 19.18 9.86 7.45
N ILE A 294 18.83 10.49 6.32
CA ILE A 294 18.94 11.94 6.13
C ILE A 294 17.60 12.60 6.45
N ILE A 295 17.69 13.68 7.21
CA ILE A 295 16.62 14.65 7.40
C ILE A 295 16.68 15.64 6.23
N LYS A 296 15.81 15.45 5.24
CA LYS A 296 15.69 16.41 4.14
C LYS A 296 14.84 17.61 4.57
N PRO A 297 15.24 18.85 4.24
CA PRO A 297 14.42 20.02 4.51
C PRO A 297 13.13 19.99 3.69
N LYS A 298 12.08 20.63 4.21
CA LYS A 298 10.91 21.03 3.43
C LYS A 298 10.94 22.55 3.36
N SER A 299 11.26 23.11 2.20
CA SER A 299 11.40 24.57 1.99
C SER A 299 10.16 25.35 2.43
N VAL A 300 8.98 24.82 2.11
CA VAL A 300 7.67 25.42 2.43
C VAL A 300 7.23 25.30 3.89
N ARG A 301 7.95 24.57 4.77
CA ARG A 301 7.53 24.35 6.16
C ARG A 301 8.13 25.41 7.09
N SER A 302 7.31 26.01 7.95
CA SER A 302 7.73 27.09 8.84
C SER A 302 8.88 26.69 9.78
N ALA A 303 9.64 27.69 10.22
CA ALA A 303 10.64 27.52 11.27
C ALA A 303 10.02 26.97 12.57
N ASN A 304 8.83 27.46 12.95
CA ASN A 304 8.11 27.02 14.15
C ASN A 304 7.67 25.56 14.05
N ALA A 305 7.02 25.15 12.96
CA ALA A 305 6.63 23.76 12.76
C ALA A 305 7.87 22.84 12.68
N THR A 306 8.97 23.30 12.08
CA THR A 306 10.25 22.56 12.08
C THR A 306 10.83 22.41 13.48
N ALA A 307 10.86 23.47 14.30
CA ALA A 307 11.32 23.42 15.68
C ALA A 307 10.43 22.51 16.54
N TRP A 308 9.11 22.60 16.39
CA TRP A 308 8.14 21.74 17.06
C TRP A 308 8.38 20.26 16.77
N VAL A 309 8.53 19.90 15.49
CA VAL A 309 8.83 18.52 15.07
C VAL A 309 10.15 18.01 15.68
N ARG A 310 11.16 18.88 15.87
CA ARG A 310 12.41 18.51 16.55
C ARG A 310 12.23 18.25 18.04
N ILE A 311 11.39 19.03 18.73
CA ILE A 311 11.05 18.80 20.14
C ILE A 311 10.37 17.43 20.29
N VAL A 312 9.37 17.14 19.45
CA VAL A 312 8.68 15.84 19.44
C VAL A 312 9.65 14.67 19.20
N ASP A 313 10.60 14.82 18.27
CA ASP A 313 11.62 13.80 18.03
C ASP A 313 12.57 13.62 19.23
N GLN A 314 13.05 14.70 19.84
CA GLN A 314 13.92 14.63 21.04
C GLN A 314 13.21 13.92 22.20
N ASP A 315 11.94 14.25 22.43
CA ASP A 315 11.15 13.64 23.50
C ASP A 315 10.83 12.15 23.20
N ARG A 316 10.75 11.76 21.92
CA ARG A 316 10.65 10.35 21.50
C ARG A 316 11.96 9.61 21.72
N ASP A 317 13.10 10.20 21.36
CA ASP A 317 14.43 9.60 21.58
C ASP A 317 14.72 9.38 23.08
N VAL A 318 14.33 10.32 23.95
CA VAL A 318 14.45 10.18 25.41
C VAL A 318 13.57 9.04 25.95
N VAL A 319 12.31 8.96 25.50
CA VAL A 319 11.40 7.86 25.90
C VAL A 319 11.88 6.51 25.36
N ALA A 320 12.41 6.44 24.14
CA ALA A 320 12.96 5.20 23.59
C ALA A 320 14.14 4.67 24.43
N LYS A 321 15.11 5.55 24.73
CA LYS A 321 16.30 5.23 25.56
C LYS A 321 15.92 4.78 26.97
N SER A 322 14.98 5.46 27.62
CA SER A 322 14.55 5.12 28.99
C SER A 322 13.82 3.77 29.10
N ASN A 323 13.14 3.32 28.03
CA ASN A 323 12.43 2.04 28.01
C ASN A 323 13.31 0.85 27.57
N GLY A 324 14.62 1.03 27.34
CA GLY A 324 15.50 -0.02 26.83
C GLY A 324 15.14 -0.55 25.43
N ARG A 325 14.23 0.12 24.72
CA ARG A 325 13.76 -0.29 23.39
C ARG A 325 14.74 0.13 22.31
N VAL A 326 14.68 -0.58 21.19
CA VAL A 326 15.53 -0.38 19.99
C VAL A 326 15.73 1.09 19.70
N VAL A 327 17.00 1.48 19.60
CA VAL A 327 17.45 2.86 19.34
C VAL A 327 16.72 3.41 18.12
N GLU A 328 16.03 4.53 18.31
CA GLU A 328 15.41 5.26 17.20
C GLU A 328 16.47 5.58 16.14
N ARG A 329 16.15 5.34 14.86
CA ARG A 329 17.11 5.42 13.76
C ARG A 329 17.86 6.74 13.81
N THR A 330 19.19 6.67 13.90
CA THR A 330 20.06 7.85 13.88
C THR A 330 19.85 8.62 12.59
N ARG A 331 19.30 9.83 12.73
CA ARG A 331 18.97 10.73 11.64
C ARG A 331 19.91 11.93 11.67
N LYS A 332 20.51 12.28 10.53
CA LYS A 332 21.44 13.42 10.40
C LYS A 332 20.84 14.49 9.50
N ILE A 333 21.09 15.75 9.86
CA ILE A 333 20.86 16.90 8.98
C ILE A 333 22.13 17.07 8.14
N ILE A 334 22.01 17.08 6.82
CA ILE A 334 23.09 17.43 5.90
C ILE A 334 22.76 18.80 5.31
N ALA A 335 23.70 19.75 5.39
CA ALA A 335 23.49 21.15 4.97
C ALA A 335 23.03 21.28 3.51
N ASN A 336 23.56 20.42 2.63
CA ASN A 336 23.26 20.41 1.19
C ASN A 336 22.33 19.24 0.79
N ALA A 337 21.48 18.76 1.71
CA ALA A 337 20.52 17.70 1.41
C ALA A 337 19.52 18.17 0.35
N GLN A 338 19.59 17.58 -0.85
CA GLN A 338 18.60 17.81 -1.89
C GLN A 338 17.18 17.51 -1.38
N PRO A 339 16.16 18.29 -1.77
CA PRO A 339 14.77 17.98 -1.48
C PRO A 339 14.37 16.56 -1.89
N SER A 340 13.26 16.07 -1.35
CA SER A 340 12.76 14.75 -1.73
C SER A 340 12.08 14.78 -3.09
N SER A 341 12.18 13.67 -3.82
CA SER A 341 11.34 13.38 -4.97
C SER A 341 9.84 13.29 -4.64
N ILE A 342 9.46 13.27 -3.35
CA ILE A 342 8.08 13.27 -2.84
C ILE A 342 7.73 14.64 -2.21
N THR A 343 8.56 15.67 -2.35
CA THR A 343 8.25 17.03 -1.83
C THR A 343 7.36 17.84 -2.79
N ALA A 344 7.08 17.35 -4.00
CA ALA A 344 6.24 18.05 -4.99
C ALA A 344 4.79 18.32 -4.52
N HIS A 345 4.25 17.49 -3.62
CA HIS A 345 2.91 17.68 -3.06
C HIS A 345 2.98 18.43 -1.72
N LEU A 346 2.14 19.45 -1.58
CA LEU A 346 1.87 20.12 -0.32
C LEU A 346 0.91 19.26 0.52
N PRO A 347 1.08 19.20 1.86
CA PRO A 347 0.14 18.48 2.71
C PRO A 347 -1.21 19.23 2.74
N ARG A 348 -2.34 18.54 2.54
CA ARG A 348 -3.67 19.20 2.47
C ARG A 348 -4.36 19.35 3.82
N ARG A 349 -4.18 18.42 4.76
CA ARG A 349 -4.95 18.37 6.02
C ARG A 349 -4.10 18.85 7.20
N VAL A 350 -3.59 20.07 7.09
CA VAL A 350 -2.67 20.67 8.06
C VAL A 350 -3.15 22.03 8.58
N PRO A 351 -2.73 22.40 9.81
CA PRO A 351 -2.77 23.76 10.30
C PRO A 351 -1.96 24.71 9.41
N LEU A 352 -2.42 25.95 9.26
CA LEU A 352 -1.82 26.94 8.36
C LEU A 352 -0.39 27.32 8.79
N ASP A 353 -0.11 27.31 10.11
CA ASP A 353 1.22 27.53 10.69
C ASP A 353 2.24 26.40 10.43
N TRP A 354 1.82 25.32 9.78
CA TRP A 354 2.74 24.38 9.17
C TRP A 354 3.58 25.03 8.06
N PHE A 355 3.00 25.95 7.28
CA PHE A 355 3.68 26.60 6.17
C PHE A 355 4.47 27.83 6.61
N ASP A 356 5.62 28.09 5.99
CA ASP A 356 6.27 29.40 6.12
C ASP A 356 5.36 30.48 5.49
N PRO A 357 5.04 31.58 6.19
CA PRO A 357 4.15 32.62 5.65
C PRO A 357 4.64 33.20 4.32
N THR A 358 5.96 33.36 4.16
CA THR A 358 6.56 33.94 2.95
C THR A 358 6.45 32.99 1.77
N GLU A 359 6.68 31.69 1.98
CA GLU A 359 6.50 30.68 0.93
C GLU A 359 5.02 30.45 0.62
N PHE A 360 4.15 30.43 1.63
CA PHE A 360 2.71 30.27 1.45
C PHE A 360 2.10 31.41 0.64
N ASN A 361 2.44 32.66 0.95
CA ASN A 361 1.90 33.83 0.27
C ASN A 361 2.37 33.95 -1.20
N ARG A 362 3.38 33.18 -1.62
CA ARG A 362 3.77 33.04 -3.05
C ARG A 362 2.97 31.98 -3.80
N LEU A 363 2.16 31.17 -3.11
CA LEU A 363 1.32 30.16 -3.77
C LEU A 363 0.20 30.84 -4.58
N PRO A 364 -0.22 30.26 -5.72
CA PRO A 364 -1.43 30.65 -6.43
C PRO A 364 -2.64 30.76 -5.50
N ALA A 365 -3.53 31.71 -5.78
CA ALA A 365 -4.70 31.98 -4.95
C ALA A 365 -5.60 30.74 -4.78
N GLU A 366 -5.75 29.95 -5.84
CA GLU A 366 -6.44 28.66 -5.85
C GLU A 366 -5.86 27.70 -4.80
N LEU A 367 -4.54 27.52 -4.77
CA LEU A 367 -3.90 26.66 -3.75
C LEU A 367 -4.02 27.24 -2.34
N ARG A 368 -4.04 28.57 -2.18
CA ARG A 368 -4.25 29.21 -0.87
C ARG A 368 -5.69 29.05 -0.36
N ALA A 369 -6.67 29.04 -1.26
CA ALA A 369 -8.09 28.83 -0.93
C ALA A 369 -8.33 27.47 -0.26
N CYS A 370 -7.60 26.42 -0.67
CA CYS A 370 -7.67 25.08 -0.06
C CYS A 370 -7.33 25.04 1.44
N TYR A 371 -6.73 26.08 2.00
CA TYR A 371 -6.37 26.18 3.43
C TYR A 371 -7.19 27.24 4.18
N ARG A 372 -8.28 27.76 3.60
CA ARG A 372 -9.14 28.75 4.27
C ARG A 372 -9.66 28.28 5.63
N ASP A 373 -10.08 27.02 5.70
CA ASP A 373 -10.61 26.41 6.91
C ASP A 373 -9.52 25.82 7.83
N SER A 374 -8.23 25.95 7.47
CA SER A 374 -7.11 25.52 8.30
C SER A 374 -6.91 26.45 9.50
N GLY A 375 -7.09 25.91 10.71
CA GLY A 375 -6.74 26.59 11.95
C GLY A 375 -5.22 26.75 12.17
N ILE A 376 -4.86 27.34 13.31
CA ILE A 376 -3.47 27.48 13.78
C ILE A 376 -3.23 26.51 14.94
N ALA A 377 -2.14 25.75 14.88
CA ALA A 377 -1.75 24.81 15.93
C ALA A 377 -0.87 25.45 17.01
N LEU A 378 0.20 26.13 16.61
CA LEU A 378 1.24 26.66 17.51
C LEU A 378 1.08 28.17 17.71
N PRO A 379 1.37 28.69 18.92
CA PRO A 379 1.44 30.12 19.15
C PRO A 379 2.70 30.69 18.48
N ALA A 380 2.70 32.01 18.25
CA ALA A 380 3.88 32.74 17.77
C ALA A 380 5.14 32.42 18.61
N ALA A 381 6.31 32.41 17.97
CA ALA A 381 7.56 31.94 18.57
C ALA A 381 7.93 32.67 19.87
N HIS A 382 7.55 33.93 20.01
CA HIS A 382 7.82 34.75 21.19
C HIS A 382 7.01 34.32 22.44
N HIS A 383 5.99 33.48 22.29
CA HIS A 383 5.27 32.82 23.39
C HIS A 383 5.92 31.50 23.85
N TRP A 384 7.00 31.05 23.20
CA TRP A 384 7.71 29.84 23.57
C TRP A 384 8.70 30.15 24.70
N VAL A 385 8.80 29.25 25.68
CA VAL A 385 9.66 29.44 26.86
C VAL A 385 10.82 28.44 26.77
N ALA A 386 12.05 28.94 26.85
CA ALA A 386 13.27 28.15 26.67
C ALA A 386 13.27 27.26 25.40
N GLY A 387 12.69 27.78 24.30
CA GLY A 387 12.58 27.05 23.03
C GLY A 387 11.53 25.94 23.00
N ARG A 388 10.63 25.85 23.99
CA ARG A 388 9.51 24.89 24.01
C ARG A 388 8.14 25.59 24.05
N VAL A 389 7.13 24.94 23.48
CA VAL A 389 5.73 25.37 23.57
C VAL A 389 5.22 25.09 24.98
N PRO A 390 4.73 26.09 25.74
CA PRO A 390 4.25 25.91 27.11
C PRO A 390 3.08 24.93 27.27
N ASP A 391 3.13 24.09 28.32
CA ASP A 391 2.11 23.07 28.60
C ASP A 391 0.68 23.61 28.82
N LYS A 392 0.51 24.90 29.15
CA LYS A 392 -0.81 25.55 29.20
C LYS A 392 -1.62 25.42 27.90
N PHE A 393 -0.94 25.20 26.77
CA PHE A 393 -1.56 25.04 25.46
C PHE A 393 -2.12 23.62 25.20
N LYS A 394 -1.73 22.61 25.99
CA LYS A 394 -2.29 21.25 25.92
C LYS A 394 -3.76 21.20 26.30
N VAL A 395 -4.12 21.93 27.36
CA VAL A 395 -5.47 21.95 27.95
C VAL A 395 -6.36 23.09 27.44
N MET A 396 -5.85 23.91 26.50
CA MET A 396 -6.58 25.06 25.97
C MET A 396 -7.48 24.64 24.81
N ASN A 397 -8.79 24.88 24.94
CA ASN A 397 -9.73 24.61 23.86
C ASN A 397 -9.43 25.45 22.60
N ASP A 398 -9.71 24.87 21.44
CA ASP A 398 -9.31 25.43 20.14
C ASP A 398 -9.88 26.83 19.88
N ALA A 399 -11.15 27.09 20.22
CA ALA A 399 -11.77 28.40 20.05
C ALA A 399 -11.08 29.49 20.91
N THR A 400 -10.72 29.17 22.15
CA THR A 400 -9.98 30.07 23.05
C THR A 400 -8.55 30.28 22.56
N PHE A 401 -7.89 29.21 22.09
CA PHE A 401 -6.57 29.30 21.50
C PHE A 401 -6.56 30.20 20.26
N MET A 402 -7.48 29.99 19.32
CA MET A 402 -7.59 30.78 18.10
C MET A 402 -7.85 32.26 18.41
N ARG A 403 -8.76 32.55 19.35
CA ARG A 403 -9.11 33.92 19.76
C ARG A 403 -7.96 34.68 20.43
N ILE A 404 -7.12 34.02 21.22
CA ILE A 404 -6.06 34.69 22.00
C ILE A 404 -4.70 34.67 21.28
N TYR A 405 -4.38 33.58 20.57
CA TYR A 405 -3.04 33.30 20.02
C TYR A 405 -3.04 33.00 18.52
N GLY A 406 -4.08 32.34 18.01
CA GLY A 406 -4.16 31.98 16.59
C GLY A 406 -4.30 33.19 15.67
N ALA A 407 -5.05 34.22 16.07
CA ALA A 407 -5.30 35.40 15.25
C ALA A 407 -4.03 36.15 14.81
N GLU A 408 -3.02 36.27 15.70
CA GLU A 408 -1.73 36.89 15.36
C GLU A 408 -0.99 36.11 14.27
N VAL A 409 -0.93 34.79 14.41
CA VAL A 409 -0.23 33.91 13.46
C VAL A 409 -0.98 33.84 12.14
N MET A 410 -2.32 33.77 12.18
CA MET A 410 -3.19 33.74 11.00
C MET A 410 -3.08 35.02 10.17
N ALA A 411 -2.88 36.18 10.79
CA ALA A 411 -2.67 37.46 10.10
C ALA A 411 -1.39 37.53 9.25
N LEU A 412 -0.48 36.56 9.38
CA LEU A 412 0.72 36.45 8.52
C LEU A 412 0.40 35.86 7.13
N TYR A 413 -0.77 35.23 6.97
CA TYR A 413 -1.15 34.50 5.77
C TYR A 413 -2.19 35.28 4.96
N GLN A 414 -1.91 35.44 3.68
CA GLN A 414 -2.81 36.06 2.72
C GLN A 414 -3.76 34.97 2.21
N LEU A 415 -4.93 34.83 2.83
CA LEU A 415 -5.99 33.96 2.32
C LEU A 415 -6.87 34.72 1.31
N PRO A 416 -7.32 34.10 0.21
CA PRO A 416 -8.25 34.74 -0.72
C PRO A 416 -9.58 35.08 -0.06
N THR A 417 -10.22 36.16 -0.50
CA THR A 417 -11.55 36.61 -0.07
C THR A 417 -12.69 35.70 -0.56
N ASP A 418 -13.87 35.80 0.04
CA ASP A 418 -15.05 35.01 -0.37
C ASP A 418 -15.42 35.25 -1.84
N GLU A 419 -15.34 36.50 -2.31
CA GLU A 419 -15.58 36.89 -3.69
C GLU A 419 -14.56 36.26 -4.67
N GLU A 420 -13.27 36.24 -4.30
CA GLU A 420 -12.22 35.62 -5.11
C GLU A 420 -12.42 34.10 -5.25
N VAL A 421 -12.82 33.41 -4.17
CA VAL A 421 -13.06 31.96 -4.20
C VAL A 421 -14.31 31.60 -5.01
N GLU A 422 -15.38 32.39 -4.91
CA GLU A 422 -16.58 32.13 -5.70
C GLU A 422 -16.30 32.35 -7.20
N GLN A 423 -15.54 33.39 -7.56
CA GLN A 423 -15.09 33.59 -8.95
C GLN A 423 -14.21 32.43 -9.45
N MET A 424 -13.35 31.84 -8.61
CA MET A 424 -12.55 30.66 -8.99
C MET A 424 -13.42 29.40 -9.18
N ARG A 425 -14.50 29.25 -8.41
CA ARG A 425 -15.48 28.17 -8.59
C ARG A 425 -16.30 28.36 -9.87
N GLU A 426 -16.81 29.57 -10.12
CA GLU A 426 -17.54 29.91 -11.35
C GLU A 426 -16.68 29.70 -12.61
N ASN A 427 -15.39 30.02 -12.55
CA ASN A 427 -14.43 29.79 -13.63
C ASN A 427 -13.89 28.35 -13.70
N GLY A 428 -14.28 27.47 -12.78
CA GLY A 428 -13.87 26.06 -12.75
C GLY A 428 -12.39 25.82 -12.43
N THR A 429 -11.69 26.77 -11.80
CA THR A 429 -10.30 26.60 -11.38
C THR A 429 -10.14 26.12 -9.94
N LEU A 430 -11.21 26.23 -9.12
CA LEU A 430 -11.36 25.51 -7.86
C LEU A 430 -12.38 24.37 -8.00
N ASN A 431 -11.90 23.12 -7.93
CA ASN A 431 -12.74 21.94 -7.78
C ASN A 431 -12.75 21.50 -6.31
N ASP A 432 -13.94 21.44 -5.69
CA ASP A 432 -14.12 20.92 -4.33
C ASP A 432 -13.86 19.39 -4.24
N ASP A 433 -13.85 18.68 -5.38
CA ASP A 433 -13.68 17.22 -5.51
C ASP A 433 -12.22 16.74 -5.56
N ASP A 434 -11.23 17.64 -5.41
CA ASP A 434 -9.85 17.26 -5.12
C ASP A 434 -9.71 16.74 -3.67
N GLU A 435 -10.37 15.61 -3.36
CA GLU A 435 -9.79 14.69 -2.37
C GLU A 435 -8.35 14.46 -2.81
N ALA A 436 -7.39 14.64 -1.90
CA ALA A 436 -6.00 14.29 -2.20
C ALA A 436 -6.02 12.85 -2.69
N GLU A 437 -5.69 12.62 -3.97
CA GLU A 437 -5.41 11.29 -4.46
C GLU A 437 -4.22 10.82 -3.65
N ASP A 438 -4.53 10.09 -2.58
CA ASP A 438 -3.60 9.29 -1.81
C ASP A 438 -3.20 8.21 -2.80
N ASP A 439 -2.16 8.55 -3.58
CA ASP A 439 -1.75 7.96 -4.86
C ASP A 439 -1.13 6.60 -4.61
N GLN A 440 -1.99 5.76 -4.07
CA GLN A 440 -1.77 4.46 -3.53
C GLN A 440 -2.26 3.47 -4.58
N GLU A 441 -1.38 3.22 -5.55
CA GLU A 441 -0.91 1.85 -5.71
C GLU A 441 -0.42 1.37 -4.32
N ASP A 442 -1.37 0.99 -3.44
CA ASP A 442 -1.10 0.31 -2.18
C ASP A 442 -0.74 -1.14 -2.50
N ASP A 443 0.32 -1.28 -3.31
CA ASP A 443 1.08 -2.50 -3.50
C ASP A 443 1.58 -2.85 -2.10
N GLU A 444 0.80 -3.71 -1.44
CA GLU A 444 1.11 -4.38 -0.18
C GLU A 444 2.23 -5.45 -0.41
N ASP A 445 3.09 -5.19 -1.40
CA ASP A 445 4.30 -5.90 -1.81
C ASP A 445 5.48 -5.50 -0.89
N GLY A 446 5.20 -5.55 0.42
CA GLY A 446 6.16 -5.44 1.50
C GLY A 446 5.96 -6.65 2.40
N PRO A 447 6.82 -7.70 2.33
CA PRO A 447 6.80 -8.73 3.34
C PRO A 447 7.04 -8.07 4.70
N GLY A 448 6.16 -8.35 5.67
CA GLY A 448 6.14 -7.65 6.95
C GLY A 448 7.52 -7.60 7.58
N SER A 449 7.85 -6.46 8.18
CA SER A 449 8.81 -6.45 9.28
C SER A 449 8.19 -7.37 10.34
N GLY A 450 8.79 -8.56 10.48
CA GLY A 450 8.41 -9.45 11.56
C GLY A 450 8.55 -8.70 12.86
N GLU A 451 7.54 -8.82 13.72
CA GLU A 451 7.67 -8.46 15.12
C GLU A 451 8.86 -9.24 15.66
N ASP A 452 9.82 -8.54 16.28
CA ASP A 452 10.93 -9.18 16.98
C ASP A 452 10.34 -9.94 18.19
N MET A 453 9.94 -11.20 17.96
CA MET A 453 9.56 -12.10 19.04
C MET A 453 10.81 -12.42 19.86
N ASP A 454 10.70 -12.10 21.16
CA ASP A 454 11.56 -12.54 22.24
C ASP A 454 12.15 -13.93 21.98
N GLN A 455 13.48 -13.99 21.97
CA GLN A 455 14.21 -15.21 22.33
C GLN A 455 14.83 -14.98 23.70
N SER A 456 13.98 -15.07 24.72
CA SER A 456 14.40 -15.34 26.09
C SER A 456 14.47 -16.86 26.29
N ASP A 457 15.68 -17.40 26.24
CA ASP A 457 16.14 -18.64 26.88
C ASP A 457 17.67 -18.42 27.08
N GLY A 458 18.33 -18.91 28.12
CA GLY A 458 17.98 -19.99 29.04
C GLY A 458 19.26 -20.75 29.32
#